data_AF-A0A376F6E0-F1
#
_entry.id   AF-A0A376F6E0-F1
#
_cell.length_a   1.000
_cell.length_b   1.000
_cell.length_c   1.000
_cell.angle_alpha   90.00
_cell.angle_beta   90.00
_cell.angle_gamma   90.00
#
_symmetry.space_group_name_H-M   'P 1'
#
loop_
_entity.id
_entity.type
_entity.pdbx_description
1 polymer ?
#
loop_
_entity_poly.entity_id
_entity_poly.type
_entity_poly.pdbx_seq_one_letter_code
_entity_poly.pdbx_strand_id
1 'polypeptide(L)' 'MTLDPETDLKLERVVDAPRDLLWLCWTTPEHIKNFFIPAPHKVTECDLDLRVGGRFNTRV' A
#
# COMPACT_ATOMS: atom_id res chain seq x y z
N MET A 1 16.10 9.62 11.71
CA MET A 1 16.03 8.15 11.74
C MET A 1 17.24 7.65 10.98
N THR A 2 18.08 6.82 11.60
CA THR A 2 19.24 6.24 10.92
C THR A 2 18.79 4.92 10.32
N LEU A 3 18.93 4.75 9.01
CA LEU A 3 18.56 3.52 8.30
C LEU A 3 19.74 2.54 8.33
N ASP A 4 19.46 1.25 8.43
CA ASP A 4 20.44 0.19 8.23
C ASP A 4 20.71 0.01 6.72
N PRO A 5 21.94 0.26 6.23
CA PRO A 5 22.24 0.14 4.80
C PRO A 5 22.09 -1.28 4.25
N GLU A 6 22.12 -2.32 5.09
CA GLU A 6 22.04 -3.71 4.62
C GLU A 6 20.61 -4.20 4.44
N THR A 7 19.64 -3.61 5.16
CA THR A 7 18.28 -4.17 5.25
C THR A 7 17.15 -3.16 5.05
N ASP A 8 17.40 -1.86 5.21
CA ASP A 8 16.36 -0.84 5.07
C ASP A 8 16.31 -0.26 3.66
N LEU A 9 15.09 -0.14 3.14
CA LEU A 9 14.81 0.53 1.87
C LEU A 9 13.91 1.75 2.10
N LYS A 10 14.26 2.87 1.47
CA LYS A 10 13.47 4.10 1.50
C LYS A 10 12.89 4.39 0.12
N LEU A 11 11.56 4.60 0.06
CA LEU A 11 10.86 5.07 -1.12
C LEU A 11 10.21 6.42 -0.83
N GLU A 12 10.55 7.43 -1.63
CA GLU A 12 9.93 8.75 -1.58
C GLU A 12 9.39 9.14 -2.95
N ARG A 13 8.15 9.62 -2.97
CA ARG A 13 7.47 10.11 -4.17
C ARG A 13 6.61 11.31 -3.82
N VAL A 14 6.62 12.31 -4.69
CA VAL A 14 5.64 13.39 -4.70
C VAL A 14 4.53 12.98 -5.65
N VAL A 15 3.29 13.02 -5.17
CA VAL A 15 2.10 12.67 -5.96
C VAL A 15 1.17 13.87 -5.94
N ASP A 16 0.77 14.33 -7.13
CA ASP A 16 -0.18 15.43 -7.30
C ASP A 16 -1.61 14.92 -7.08
N ALA A 17 -1.97 14.71 -5.83
CA ALA A 17 -3.29 14.23 -5.42
C ALA A 17 -3.65 14.77 -4.02
N PRO A 18 -4.95 14.94 -3.72
CA PRO A 18 -5.41 15.25 -2.38
C PRO A 18 -4.94 14.20 -1.35
N ARG A 19 -4.56 14.66 -0.15
CA ARG A 19 -4.02 13.80 0.93
C ARG A 19 -5.02 12.74 1.37
N ASP A 20 -6.28 13.12 1.50
CA ASP A 20 -7.39 12.24 1.86
C ASP A 20 -7.60 11.14 0.82
N LEU A 21 -7.50 11.47 -0.47
CA LEU A 21 -7.55 10.47 -1.54
C LEU A 21 -6.38 9.49 -1.46
N LEU A 22 -5.16 9.97 -1.23
CA LEU A 22 -3.99 9.09 -1.05
C LEU A 22 -4.18 8.16 0.15
N TRP A 23 -4.77 8.65 1.24
CA TRP A 23 -5.08 7.82 2.40
C TRP A 23 -6.12 6.73 2.06
N LEU A 24 -7.20 7.09 1.34
CA LEU A 24 -8.21 6.13 0.89
C LEU A 24 -7.60 5.03 0.01
N CYS A 25 -6.63 5.35 -0.84
CA CYS A 25 -5.93 4.35 -1.65
C CYS A 25 -5.34 3.22 -0.77
N TRP A 26 -4.76 3.55 0.38
CA TRP A 26 -4.12 2.58 1.28
C TRP A 26 -5.08 1.93 2.29
N THR A 27 -6.26 2.50 2.49
CA THR A 27 -7.16 2.12 3.59
C THR A 27 -8.48 1.52 3.14
N THR A 28 -8.72 1.49 1.83
CA THR A 28 -9.91 0.90 1.20
C THR A 28 -9.50 -0.28 0.32
N PRO A 29 -9.99 -1.52 0.58
CA PRO A 29 -9.63 -2.72 -0.18
C PRO A 29 -9.79 -2.60 -1.70
N GLU A 30 -10.84 -1.90 -2.15
CA GLU A 30 -11.15 -1.71 -3.56
C GLU A 30 -10.05 -0.91 -4.28
N HIS A 31 -9.39 0.03 -3.59
CA HIS A 31 -8.34 0.84 -4.19
C HIS A 31 -7.00 0.11 -4.26
N ILE A 32 -6.63 -0.67 -3.24
CA ILE A 32 -5.40 -1.49 -3.19
C ILE A 32 -5.22 -2.31 -4.47
N LYS A 33 -6.32 -2.87 -5.01
CA LYS A 33 -6.30 -3.71 -6.21
C LYS A 33 -5.76 -3.05 -7.47
N ASN A 34 -5.68 -1.72 -7.50
CA ASN A 34 -5.32 -0.95 -8.69
C ASN A 34 -3.84 -0.53 -8.72
N PHE A 35 -3.11 -0.56 -7.60
CA PHE A 35 -1.75 0.02 -7.56
C PHE A 35 -0.73 -0.74 -6.72
N PHE A 36 -1.16 -1.69 -5.87
CA PHE A 36 -0.27 -2.25 -4.84
C PHE A 36 0.87 -3.11 -5.41
N ILE A 37 0.72 -3.66 -6.62
CA ILE A 37 1.73 -4.49 -7.27
C ILE A 37 1.97 -4.06 -8.72
N PRO A 38 3.16 -4.34 -9.29
CA PRO A 38 3.47 -3.94 -10.65
C PRO A 38 2.72 -4.77 -11.70
N ALA A 39 2.31 -4.12 -12.77
CA ALA A 39 1.79 -4.79 -13.96
C ALA A 39 2.84 -5.77 -14.56
N PRO A 40 2.41 -6.87 -15.20
CA PRO A 40 1.02 -7.25 -15.51
C PRO A 40 0.30 -7.96 -14.37
N HIS A 41 0.96 -8.21 -13.24
CA HIS A 41 0.33 -8.83 -12.07
C HIS A 41 -0.78 -7.94 -11.50
N LYS A 42 -1.80 -8.56 -10.90
CA LYS A 42 -2.90 -7.84 -10.26
C LYS A 42 -3.25 -8.46 -8.92
N VAL A 43 -3.69 -7.64 -7.97
CA VAL A 43 -4.30 -8.14 -6.74
C VAL A 43 -5.75 -8.53 -7.05
N THR A 44 -6.07 -9.80 -6.89
CA THR A 44 -7.41 -10.37 -7.16
C THR A 44 -8.33 -10.23 -5.94
N GLU A 45 -7.77 -10.39 -4.73
CA GLU A 45 -8.50 -10.30 -3.46
C GLU A 45 -7.72 -9.45 -2.46
N CYS A 46 -8.44 -8.67 -1.64
CA CYS A 46 -7.88 -7.87 -0.56
C CYS A 46 -8.79 -7.97 0.66
N ASP A 47 -8.26 -8.47 1.78
CA ASP A 47 -8.92 -8.53 3.08
C ASP A 47 -8.13 -7.64 4.05
N LEU A 48 -8.75 -6.52 4.45
CA LEU A 48 -8.14 -5.47 5.25
C LEU A 48 -8.97 -5.22 6.50
N ASP A 49 -8.35 -5.38 7.67
CA ASP A 49 -8.90 -5.01 8.97
C ASP A 49 -8.17 -3.74 9.44
N LEU A 50 -8.74 -2.57 9.14
CA LEU A 50 -8.07 -1.28 9.33
C LEU A 50 -8.07 -0.84 10.81
N ARG A 51 -7.17 -1.42 11.58
CA ARG A 51 -6.86 -1.06 12.97
C ARG A 51 -5.45 -1.52 13.32
N VAL A 52 -4.92 -1.02 14.43
CA VAL A 52 -3.62 -1.49 14.95
C VAL A 52 -3.69 -2.99 15.24
N GLY A 53 -2.71 -3.74 14.72
CA GLY A 53 -2.67 -5.20 14.80
C GLY A 53 -3.70 -5.93 13.94
N GLY A 54 -4.41 -5.23 13.05
CA GLY A 54 -5.31 -5.82 12.05
C GLY A 54 -4.54 -6.46 10.89
N ARG A 55 -5.22 -7.35 10.16
CA ARG A 55 -4.66 -8.06 9.00
C ARG A 55 -4.72 -7.23 7.73
N PHE A 56 -3.75 -7.44 6.85
CA PHE A 56 -3.74 -6.93 5.48
C PHE A 56 -3.26 -8.05 4.55
N ASN A 57 -4.22 -8.78 3.98
CA ASN A 57 -3.96 -9.92 3.12
C ASN A 57 -4.35 -9.59 1.67
N THR A 58 -3.39 -9.69 0.75
CA THR A 58 -3.63 -9.55 -0.70
C THR A 58 -3.30 -10.84 -1.42
N ARG A 59 -4.18 -11.27 -2.34
CA ARG A 59 -3.91 -12.39 -3.26
C ARG A 59 -3.55 -11.83 -4.63
N VAL A 60 -2.48 -12.36 -5.24
CA VAL A 60 -2.05 -12.06 -6.62
C VAL A 60 -2.53 -13.16 -7.54
#